data_AF-A0A3P6GXB4-F1
#
_entry.id   AF-A0A3P6GXB4-F1
#
_cell.length_a   1.000
_cell.length_b   1.000
_cell.length_c   1.000
_cell.angle_alpha   90.00
_cell.angle_beta   90.00
_cell.angle_gamma   90.00
#
_symmetry.space_group_name_H-M   'P 1'
#
loop_
_entity.id
_entity.type
_entity.pdbx_description
1 polymer ?
#
loop_
_entity_poly.entity_id
_entity_poly.type
_entity_poly.pdbx_seq_one_letter_code
_entity_poly.pdbx_strand_id
1 'polypeptide(L)'
;MRKVLIVDGTFLKSKYKGVLLVATTLDGNSNLGKGVVGLIAKASKPYRAVDFQKRFQAVCNISLAIGKYLTDADVTKWARCQFQGYRYDIRTTNPAESINPALHSPREYPVILLLDSIREMLTRWFYE
;
A
#
# COMPACT_ATOMS: atom_id res chain seq x y z
N MET A 1 -19.33 -15.12 -16.99
CA MET A 1 -18.91 -13.77 -16.55
C MET A 1 -17.43 -13.56 -16.91
N ARG A 2 -17.05 -12.39 -17.43
CA ARG A 2 -15.66 -12.05 -17.78
C ARG A 2 -14.90 -11.69 -16.50
N LYS A 3 -13.77 -12.36 -16.24
CA LYS A 3 -12.91 -12.05 -15.10
C LYS A 3 -12.17 -10.74 -15.37
N VAL A 4 -12.29 -9.76 -14.48
CA VAL A 4 -11.66 -8.44 -14.63
C VAL A 4 -10.70 -8.23 -13.46
N LEU A 5 -9.42 -8.01 -13.75
CA LEU A 5 -8.44 -7.54 -12.78
C LEU A 5 -8.14 -6.07 -13.11
N ILE A 6 -8.39 -5.20 -12.15
CA ILE A 6 -8.05 -3.78 -12.21
C ILE A 6 -6.83 -3.61 -11.32
N VAL A 7 -5.71 -3.15 -11.88
CA VAL A 7 -4.56 -2.70 -11.10
C VAL A 7 -4.45 -1.20 -11.34
N ASP A 8 -4.69 -0.40 -10.32
CA ASP A 8 -4.55 1.04 -10.35
C ASP A 8 -3.35 1.48 -9.50
N GLY A 9 -2.75 2.61 -9.87
CA GLY A 9 -1.56 3.16 -9.23
C GLY A 9 -1.80 4.60 -8.83
N THR A 10 -1.86 4.88 -7.53
CA THR A 10 -1.95 6.27 -7.04
C THR A 10 -0.55 6.80 -6.72
N PHE A 11 -0.16 7.88 -7.37
CA PHE A 11 1.11 8.56 -7.11
C PHE A 11 1.05 9.30 -5.77
N LEU A 12 1.96 8.96 -4.86
CA LEU A 12 2.11 9.62 -3.58
C LEU A 12 2.93 10.91 -3.75
N LYS A 13 2.30 12.05 -3.47
CA LYS A 13 2.97 13.35 -3.39
C LYS A 13 3.67 13.50 -2.05
N SER A 14 4.80 12.80 -1.87
CA SER A 14 5.69 13.01 -0.71
C SER A 14 7.14 13.13 -1.16
N LYS A 15 8.05 13.51 -0.24
CA LYS A 15 9.51 13.61 -0.47
C LYS A 15 10.09 12.36 -1.14
N TYR A 16 9.48 11.20 -0.91
CA TYR A 16 9.94 9.89 -1.36
C TYR A 16 9.21 9.35 -2.60
N LYS A 17 8.28 10.13 -3.20
CA LYS A 17 7.60 9.86 -4.49
C LYS A 17 7.35 8.37 -4.79
N GLY A 18 6.35 7.77 -4.12
CA GLY A 18 5.97 6.36 -4.32
C GLY A 18 4.70 6.17 -5.15
N VAL A 19 4.41 4.93 -5.55
CA VAL A 19 3.12 4.55 -6.15
C VAL A 19 2.45 3.54 -5.23
N LEU A 20 1.26 3.87 -4.76
CA LEU A 20 0.38 2.91 -4.10
C LEU A 20 -0.35 2.12 -5.18
N LEU A 21 0.05 0.86 -5.36
CA LEU A 21 -0.65 -0.05 -6.25
C LEU A 21 -1.85 -0.68 -5.53
N VAL A 22 -3.03 -0.51 -6.10
CA VAL A 22 -4.27 -1.17 -5.69
C VAL A 22 -4.65 -2.15 -6.77
N ALA A 23 -4.76 -3.44 -6.43
CA ALA A 23 -5.23 -4.46 -7.35
C ALA A 23 -6.56 -5.02 -6.85
N THR A 24 -7.62 -4.89 -7.64
CA THR A 24 -8.96 -5.36 -7.36
C THR A 24 -9.42 -6.31 -8.45
N THR A 25 -10.09 -7.38 -8.06
CA THR A 25 -10.53 -8.44 -8.97
C THR A 25 -12.03 -8.60 -8.89
N LEU A 26 -12.71 -8.45 -10.03
CA LEU A 26 -14.11 -8.83 -10.20
C LEU A 26 -14.15 -10.25 -10.78
N ASP A 27 -14.32 -11.18 -9.85
CA ASP A 27 -14.42 -12.62 -10.04
C ASP A 27 -15.58 -13.07 -9.12
N GLY A 28 -16.67 -13.59 -9.71
CA GLY A 28 -17.82 -14.14 -8.95
C GLY A 28 -17.47 -15.35 -8.07
N ASN A 29 -16.23 -15.82 -8.14
CA ASN A 29 -15.67 -16.93 -7.39
C ASN A 29 -14.28 -16.56 -6.85
N SER A 30 -14.13 -15.37 -6.23
CA SER A 30 -13.05 -14.72 -5.43
C SER A 30 -11.64 -15.32 -5.23
N ASN A 31 -11.29 -16.44 -5.87
CA ASN A 31 -10.16 -17.32 -5.62
C ASN A 31 -9.04 -17.03 -6.62
N LEU A 32 -9.37 -16.77 -7.90
CA LEU A 32 -8.36 -16.34 -8.87
C LEU A 32 -7.90 -14.92 -8.56
N GLY A 33 -8.86 -14.10 -8.13
CA GLY A 33 -8.62 -12.73 -7.75
C GLY A 33 -7.69 -12.56 -6.54
N LYS A 34 -7.97 -13.28 -5.45
CA LYS A 34 -7.09 -13.32 -4.27
C LYS A 34 -5.70 -13.85 -4.58
N GLY A 35 -5.58 -14.82 -5.50
CA GLY A 35 -4.30 -15.42 -5.91
C GLY A 35 -3.35 -14.41 -6.57
N VAL A 36 -3.79 -13.73 -7.62
CA VAL A 36 -2.95 -12.78 -8.37
C VAL A 36 -2.62 -11.54 -7.53
N VAL A 37 -3.61 -10.97 -6.84
CA VAL A 37 -3.40 -9.82 -5.94
C VAL A 37 -2.41 -10.19 -4.84
N GLY A 38 -2.54 -11.39 -4.26
CA GLY A 38 -1.61 -11.91 -3.27
C GLY A 38 -0.19 -12.10 -3.81
N LEU A 39 -0.03 -12.52 -5.07
CA LEU A 39 1.28 -12.67 -5.71
C LEU A 39 1.95 -11.32 -6.00
N ILE A 40 1.20 -10.33 -6.49
CA ILE A 40 1.71 -8.97 -6.70
C ILE A 40 2.13 -8.35 -5.35
N ALA A 41 1.29 -8.49 -4.32
CA ALA A 41 1.61 -8.03 -2.98
C ALA A 41 2.82 -8.75 -2.35
N LYS A 42 3.06 -10.02 -2.71
CA LYS A 42 4.27 -10.76 -2.31
C LYS A 42 5.48 -10.30 -3.12
N ALA A 43 5.32 -9.94 -4.39
CA ALA A 43 6.40 -9.45 -5.25
C ALA A 43 6.87 -8.05 -4.86
N SER A 44 6.02 -7.20 -4.26
CA SER A 44 6.43 -5.84 -3.85
C SER A 44 7.31 -5.78 -2.59
N LYS A 45 7.33 -6.82 -1.76
CA LYS A 45 7.99 -6.85 -0.44
C LYS A 45 9.47 -7.27 -0.36
N PRO A 46 10.05 -8.08 -1.27
CA PRO A 46 11.40 -8.60 -1.07
C PRO A 46 12.46 -7.51 -1.03
N TYR A 47 13.49 -7.73 -0.23
CA TYR A 47 14.67 -6.85 -0.16
C TYR A 47 15.72 -7.17 -1.22
N ARG A 48 15.79 -8.44 -1.66
CA ARG A 48 16.76 -8.90 -2.66
C ARG A 48 16.12 -8.95 -4.05
N ALA A 49 16.86 -8.53 -5.06
CA ALA A 49 16.42 -8.57 -6.46
C ALA A 49 16.09 -10.01 -6.93
N VAL A 50 16.87 -10.99 -6.48
CA VAL A 50 16.65 -12.41 -6.84
C VAL A 50 15.30 -12.93 -6.35
N ASP A 51 14.89 -12.55 -5.14
CA ASP A 51 13.60 -12.96 -4.56
C ASP A 51 12.43 -12.24 -5.22
N PHE A 52 12.62 -10.97 -5.59
CA PHE A 52 11.67 -10.21 -6.41
C PHE A 52 11.47 -10.91 -7.75
N GLN A 53 12.54 -11.25 -8.46
CA GLN A 53 12.48 -11.81 -9.81
C GLN A 53 11.75 -13.15 -9.84
N LYS A 54 12.01 -14.03 -8.86
CA LYS A 54 11.27 -15.30 -8.70
C LYS A 54 9.75 -15.07 -8.56
N ARG A 55 9.35 -14.08 -7.75
CA ARG A 55 7.93 -13.78 -7.49
C ARG A 55 7.29 -13.05 -8.66
N PHE A 56 8.02 -12.15 -9.31
CA PHE A 56 7.55 -11.43 -10.49
C PHE A 56 7.34 -12.38 -11.67
N GLN A 57 8.24 -13.35 -11.84
CA GLN A 57 8.08 -14.40 -12.85
C GLN A 57 6.81 -15.23 -12.62
N ALA A 58 6.46 -15.52 -11.36
CA ALA A 58 5.20 -16.19 -11.04
C ALA A 58 3.97 -15.36 -11.44
N VAL A 59 4.05 -14.02 -11.37
CA VAL A 59 2.99 -13.12 -11.87
C VAL A 59 2.92 -13.16 -13.41
N CYS A 60 4.06 -13.10 -14.09
CA CYS A 60 4.14 -13.17 -15.56
C CYS A 60 3.64 -14.52 -16.11
N ASN A 61 3.87 -15.62 -15.39
CA ASN A 61 3.37 -16.95 -15.76
C ASN A 61 1.83 -17.04 -15.72
N ILE A 62 1.17 -16.21 -14.91
CA ILE A 62 -0.30 -16.14 -14.88
C ILE A 62 -0.81 -15.25 -16.01
N SER A 63 -0.18 -14.09 -16.20
CA SER A 63 -0.52 -13.21 -17.31
C SER A 63 0.65 -12.29 -17.65
N LEU A 64 1.14 -12.42 -18.87
CA LEU A 64 2.17 -11.53 -19.41
C LEU A 64 1.68 -10.07 -19.49
N ALA A 65 0.38 -9.85 -19.70
CA ALA A 65 -0.20 -8.51 -19.75
C ALA A 65 -0.09 -7.79 -18.40
N ILE A 66 -0.27 -8.51 -17.29
CA ILE A 66 -0.09 -7.96 -15.93
C ILE A 66 1.38 -7.63 -15.69
N GLY A 67 2.29 -8.53 -16.06
CA GLY A 67 3.73 -8.30 -15.95
C GLY A 67 4.17 -7.06 -16.72
N LYS A 68 3.67 -6.89 -17.95
CA LYS A 68 3.94 -5.69 -18.76
C LYS A 68 3.41 -4.42 -18.08
N TYR A 69 2.15 -4.41 -17.66
CA TYR A 69 1.57 -3.27 -16.94
C TYR A 69 2.35 -2.88 -15.68
N LEU A 70 2.75 -3.85 -14.85
CA LEU A 70 3.53 -3.61 -13.64
C LEU A 70 4.94 -3.08 -13.93
N THR A 71 5.51 -3.44 -15.08
CA THR A 71 6.80 -2.92 -15.55
C THR A 71 6.64 -1.48 -16.02
N ASP A 72 5.59 -1.20 -16.79
CA ASP A 72 5.25 0.14 -17.30
C ASP A 72 4.86 1.10 -16.15
N ALA A 73 4.29 0.58 -15.07
CA ALA A 73 4.01 1.30 -13.82
C ALA A 73 5.28 1.67 -13.02
N ASP A 74 6.47 1.37 -13.56
CA ASP A 74 7.80 1.61 -13.00
C ASP A 74 8.07 0.85 -11.70
N VAL A 75 8.84 -0.24 -11.83
CA VAL A 75 9.17 -1.16 -10.75
C VAL A 75 9.84 -0.48 -9.56
N THR A 76 10.62 0.59 -9.78
CA THR A 76 11.26 1.35 -8.69
C THR A 76 10.23 1.99 -7.75
N LYS A 77 9.04 2.30 -8.26
CA LYS A 77 8.00 3.00 -7.51
C LYS A 77 7.15 2.11 -6.62
N TRP A 78 7.19 0.79 -6.79
CA TRP A 78 6.36 -0.13 -6.01
C TRP A 78 7.10 -1.36 -5.46
N ALA A 79 8.18 -1.82 -6.10
CA ALA A 79 8.98 -2.93 -5.59
C ALA A 79 10.02 -2.42 -4.59
N ARG A 80 10.06 -3.03 -3.39
CA ARG A 80 10.95 -2.58 -2.31
C ARG A 80 12.43 -2.70 -2.67
N CYS A 81 12.86 -3.80 -3.29
CA CYS A 81 14.27 -4.02 -3.66
C CYS A 81 14.79 -3.06 -4.74
N GLN A 82 13.90 -2.39 -5.49
CA GLN A 82 14.25 -1.45 -6.55
C GLN A 82 14.10 0.01 -6.12
N PHE A 83 13.61 0.25 -4.90
CA PHE A 83 13.44 1.61 -4.39
C PHE A 83 14.76 2.12 -3.83
N GLN A 84 15.18 3.33 -4.22
CA GLN A 84 16.47 3.91 -3.83
C GLN A 84 16.55 4.34 -2.35
N GLY A 85 15.44 4.31 -1.59
CA GLY A 85 15.39 4.69 -0.18
C GLY A 85 14.93 3.58 0.76
N TYR A 86 14.86 3.88 2.05
CA TYR A 86 14.28 2.96 3.05
C TYR A 86 12.75 3.07 3.03
N ARG A 87 12.07 2.08 2.44
CA ARG A 87 10.62 1.90 2.60
C ARG A 87 10.34 1.03 3.81
N TYR A 88 10.18 1.68 4.96
CA TYR A 88 9.44 1.08 6.06
C TYR A 88 8.00 0.85 5.59
N ASP A 89 7.44 -0.31 5.90
CA ASP A 89 6.06 -0.61 5.56
C ASP A 89 5.16 0.49 6.15
N ILE A 90 4.47 1.30 5.35
CA ILE A 90 3.26 2.01 5.80
C ILE A 90 2.13 0.98 5.87
N ARG A 91 2.41 -0.10 6.60
CA ARG A 91 1.58 -1.26 6.85
C ARG A 91 1.68 -1.64 8.33
N THR A 92 2.23 -0.76 9.14
CA THR A 92 1.97 -0.81 10.56
C THR A 92 0.68 -0.02 10.73
N THR A 93 -0.36 -0.70 11.18
CA THR A 93 -1.51 -0.08 11.82
C THR A 93 -1.06 0.82 12.98
N ASN A 94 0.18 0.72 13.44
CA ASN A 94 0.82 1.55 14.46
C ASN A 94 0.41 3.04 14.50
N PRO A 95 0.34 3.83 13.41
CA PRO A 95 -0.17 5.21 13.51
C PRO A 95 -1.68 5.26 13.81
N ALA A 96 -2.48 4.38 13.22
CA ALA A 96 -3.91 4.29 13.53
C ALA A 96 -4.16 3.69 14.92
N GLU A 97 -3.36 2.70 15.33
CA GLU A 97 -3.37 2.06 16.64
C GLU A 97 -2.90 3.00 17.74
N SER A 98 -1.99 3.93 17.48
CA SER A 98 -1.57 4.94 18.45
C SER A 98 -2.58 6.09 18.54
N ILE A 99 -3.18 6.48 17.41
CA ILE A 99 -4.14 7.60 17.33
C ILE A 99 -5.55 7.19 17.81
N ASN A 100 -6.01 5.97 17.54
CA ASN A 100 -7.37 5.54 17.89
C ASN A 100 -7.66 5.59 19.41
N PRO A 101 -6.79 5.07 20.29
CA PRO A 101 -6.97 5.20 21.73
C PRO A 101 -6.86 6.65 22.20
N ALA A 102 -5.92 7.44 21.64
CA ALA A 102 -5.72 8.83 22.01
C ALA A 102 -6.93 9.71 21.66
N LEU A 103 -7.69 9.33 20.62
CA LEU A 103 -8.91 10.02 20.19
C LEU A 103 -10.20 9.35 20.66
N HIS A 104 -10.16 8.36 21.55
CA HIS A 104 -11.36 7.65 21.99
C HIS A 104 -12.38 8.60 22.63
N SER A 105 -11.96 9.43 23.59
CA SER A 105 -12.84 10.40 24.26
C SER A 105 -13.12 11.65 23.40
N PRO A 106 -12.13 12.25 22.72
CA PRO A 106 -12.36 13.43 21.88
C PRO A 106 -13.35 13.26 20.73
N ARG A 107 -13.56 12.03 20.23
CA ARG A 107 -14.49 11.75 19.10
C ARG A 107 -15.95 12.06 19.40
N GLU A 108 -16.34 12.09 20.67
CA GLU A 108 -17.69 12.43 21.11
C GLU A 108 -17.92 13.95 21.20
N TYR A 109 -16.88 14.76 20.95
CA TYR A 109 -16.98 16.21 21.07
C TYR A 109 -17.57 16.86 19.81
N PRO A 110 -18.23 18.03 19.96
CA PRO A 110 -18.51 18.92 18.84
C PRO A 110 -17.25 19.22 18.04
N VAL A 111 -17.40 19.43 16.72
CA VAL A 111 -16.29 19.52 15.74
C VAL A 111 -15.17 20.47 16.19
N ILE A 112 -15.50 21.62 16.78
CA ILE A 112 -14.51 22.60 17.25
C ILE A 112 -13.60 22.00 18.35
N LEU A 113 -14.20 21.35 19.34
CA LEU A 113 -13.49 20.78 20.49
C LEU A 113 -12.69 19.52 20.10
N LEU A 114 -13.18 18.75 19.13
CA LEU A 114 -12.42 17.64 18.55
C LEU A 114 -11.16 18.13 17.84
N LEU A 115 -11.28 19.19 17.03
CA LEU A 115 -10.13 19.77 16.32
C LEU A 115 -9.09 20.34 17.29
N ASP A 116 -9.52 21.02 18.35
CA ASP A 116 -8.61 21.51 19.38
C ASP A 116 -7.87 20.37 20.10
N SER A 117 -8.58 19.27 20.41
CA SER A 117 -7.98 18.08 21.04
C SER A 117 -6.94 17.40 20.12
N ILE A 118 -7.23 17.30 18.81
CA ILE A 118 -6.27 16.77 17.82
C ILE A 118 -5.05 17.69 17.73
N ARG A 119 -5.26 19.01 17.67
CA ARG A 119 -4.18 19.99 17.59
C ARG A 119 -3.25 19.87 18.79
N GLU A 120 -3.79 19.84 20.02
CA GLU A 120 -3.00 19.72 21.24
C GLU A 120 -2.21 18.41 21.30
N MET A 121 -2.84 17.28 20.95
CA MET A 121 -2.19 15.97 20.87
C MET A 121 -1.00 15.98 19.91
N LEU A 122 -1.17 16.54 18.71
CA LEU A 122 -0.10 16.62 17.71
C LEU A 122 1.02 17.57 18.14
N THR A 123 0.69 18.70 18.77
CA THR A 123 1.71 19.61 19.31
C THR A 123 2.55 18.92 20.37
N ARG A 124 1.94 18.20 21.32
CA ARG A 124 2.67 17.46 22.35
C ARG A 124 3.58 16.37 21.79
N TRP A 125 3.16 15.69 20.73
CA TRP A 125 3.92 14.56 20.18
C TRP A 125 5.07 14.96 19.25
N PHE A 126 5.01 16.15 18.64
CA PHE A 126 5.91 16.52 17.55
C PHE A 126 6.64 17.85 17.74
N TYR A 127 6.30 18.62 18.78
CA TYR A 127 6.81 19.98 18.99
C TYR A 127 7.45 20.20 20.38
N GLU A 128 7.89 19.13 21.04
CA GLU A 128 8.96 19.22 22.06
C GLU A 128 10.32 19.46 21.38
#